data_AF-A0A7S2HUJ5-F1
#
_entry.id   AF-A0A7S2HUJ5-F1
#
_cell.length_a   1.000
_cell.length_b   1.000
_cell.length_c   1.000
_cell.angle_alpha   90.00
_cell.angle_beta   90.00
_cell.angle_gamma   90.00
#
_symmetry.space_group_name_H-M   'P 1'
#
loop_
_entity.id
_entity.type
_entity.pdbx_description
1 polymer ?
#
loop_
_entity_poly.entity_id
_entity_poly.type
_entity_poly.pdbx_seq_one_letter_code
_entity_poly.pdbx_strand_id
1 'polypeptide(L)'
;SRSLGFKLWWWLYCGDYDVLTANIDGYIDCLVTTFHEHGGPVLDKELLREHFVVTAIEQMQGLCAAVPQIMRMCPKKEWATIQDRYDPRIAENIDGKSTLRLYLQVMRTIIRIVEEWKGDEVLERWVSKFYCGTMGKERKSQATILGE
;
A
#
# COMPACT_ATOMS: atom_id res chain seq x y z
N SER A 1 5.52 -18.68 -1.95
CA SER A 1 4.19 -18.08 -2.22
C SER A 1 4.09 -16.76 -1.45
N ARG A 2 3.27 -15.80 -1.90
CA ARG A 2 2.98 -14.55 -1.16
C ARG A 2 1.85 -14.79 -0.15
N SER A 3 1.77 -13.97 0.91
CA SER A 3 0.71 -14.06 1.93
C SER A 3 -0.67 -13.73 1.35
N LEU A 4 -1.74 -14.11 2.04
CA LEU A 4 -3.09 -13.71 1.64
C LEU A 4 -3.35 -12.22 1.86
N GLY A 5 -2.72 -11.61 2.88
CA GLY A 5 -2.78 -10.16 3.10
C GLY A 5 -2.14 -9.37 1.94
N PHE A 6 -1.07 -9.91 1.36
CA PHE A 6 -0.49 -9.37 0.12
C PHE A 6 -1.51 -9.38 -1.02
N LYS A 7 -2.22 -10.50 -1.23
CA LYS A 7 -3.24 -10.57 -2.29
C LYS A 7 -4.39 -9.60 -2.05
N LEU A 8 -4.85 -9.50 -0.80
CA LEU A 8 -5.93 -8.60 -0.41
C LEU A 8 -5.58 -7.14 -0.72
N TRP A 9 -4.35 -6.70 -0.45
CA TRP A 9 -3.87 -5.39 -0.87
C TRP A 9 -4.00 -5.19 -2.37
N TRP A 10 -3.48 -6.12 -3.19
CA TRP A 10 -3.55 -6.00 -4.65
C TRP A 10 -4.95 -6.06 -5.24
N TRP A 11 -5.94 -6.59 -4.51
CA TRP A 11 -7.34 -6.50 -4.91
C TRP A 11 -7.97 -5.15 -4.60
N LEU A 12 -7.45 -4.42 -3.61
CA LEU A 12 -8.08 -3.22 -3.06
C LEU A 12 -7.28 -1.93 -3.28
N TYR A 13 -6.01 -1.99 -3.71
CA TYR A 13 -5.09 -0.84 -3.71
C TYR A 13 -5.56 0.34 -4.57
N CYS A 14 -6.38 0.10 -5.60
CA CYS A 14 -6.98 1.14 -6.44
C CYS A 14 -8.17 1.86 -5.77
N GLY A 15 -8.64 1.37 -4.61
CA GLY A 15 -9.78 1.91 -3.90
C GLY A 15 -9.55 3.33 -3.37
N ASP A 16 -10.64 4.04 -3.11
CA ASP A 16 -10.57 5.26 -2.32
C ASP A 16 -10.24 4.92 -0.86
N TYR A 17 -9.33 5.68 -0.24
CA TYR A 17 -8.94 5.44 1.15
C TYR A 17 -10.15 5.47 2.09
N ASP A 18 -11.07 6.42 1.94
CA ASP A 18 -12.19 6.57 2.88
C ASP A 18 -13.14 5.37 2.78
N VAL A 19 -13.34 4.86 1.56
CA VAL A 19 -14.07 3.60 1.32
C VAL A 19 -13.32 2.43 1.92
N LEU A 20 -12.00 2.37 1.76
CA LEU A 20 -11.17 1.31 2.31
C LEU A 20 -11.24 1.30 3.83
N THR A 21 -11.06 2.43 4.50
CA THR A 21 -11.12 2.56 5.96
C THR A 21 -12.49 2.20 6.52
N ALA A 22 -13.56 2.62 5.87
CA ALA A 22 -14.91 2.28 6.32
C ALA A 22 -15.25 0.79 6.19
N ASN A 23 -14.57 0.04 5.31
CA ASN A 23 -14.99 -1.32 4.93
C ASN A 23 -13.90 -2.39 5.10
N ILE A 24 -12.67 -2.04 5.50
CA ILE A 24 -11.55 -3.00 5.54
C ILE A 24 -11.83 -4.21 6.43
N ASP A 25 -12.49 -4.01 7.57
CA ASP A 25 -12.89 -5.09 8.48
C ASP A 25 -13.87 -6.03 7.79
N GLY A 26 -14.87 -5.48 7.09
CA GLY A 26 -15.83 -6.26 6.30
C GLY A 26 -15.18 -7.02 5.14
N TYR A 27 -14.18 -6.44 4.47
CA TYR A 27 -13.43 -7.12 3.42
C TYR A 27 -12.57 -8.27 3.96
N ILE A 28 -11.92 -8.07 5.11
CA ILE A 28 -11.18 -9.13 5.80
C ILE A 28 -12.14 -10.25 6.20
N ASP A 29 -13.28 -9.92 6.79
CA ASP A 29 -14.28 -10.89 7.22
C ASP A 29 -14.83 -11.70 6.05
N CYS A 30 -15.17 -11.02 4.95
CA CYS A 30 -15.61 -11.65 3.72
C CYS A 30 -14.56 -12.64 3.19
N LEU A 31 -13.28 -12.25 3.17
CA LEU A 31 -12.19 -13.12 2.75
C LEU A 31 -12.04 -14.34 3.66
N VAL A 32 -12.03 -14.14 4.99
CA VAL A 32 -11.87 -15.25 5.95
C VAL A 32 -13.04 -16.24 5.85
N THR A 33 -14.27 -15.74 5.83
CA THR A 33 -15.48 -16.57 5.72
C THR A 33 -15.50 -17.34 4.40
N THR A 34 -15.35 -16.64 3.27
CA THR A 34 -15.40 -17.26 1.94
C THR A 34 -14.28 -18.29 1.77
N PHE A 35 -13.07 -17.98 2.24
CA PHE A 35 -11.95 -18.90 2.16
C PHE A 35 -12.20 -20.18 2.97
N HIS A 36 -12.79 -20.06 4.16
CA HIS A 36 -13.15 -21.20 4.99
C HIS A 36 -14.25 -22.06 4.37
N GLU A 37 -15.32 -21.44 3.87
CA GLU A 37 -16.44 -22.13 3.20
C GLU A 37 -16.00 -22.98 2.00
N HIS A 38 -14.92 -22.59 1.34
CA HIS A 38 -14.36 -23.28 0.18
C HIS A 38 -13.18 -24.21 0.55
N GLY A 39 -13.09 -24.65 1.81
CA GLY A 39 -12.14 -25.66 2.28
C GLY A 39 -10.79 -25.12 2.78
N GLY A 40 -10.65 -23.80 2.90
CA GLY A 40 -9.49 -23.17 3.52
C GLY A 40 -9.51 -23.24 5.06
N PRO A 41 -8.35 -23.13 5.72
CA PRO A 41 -8.31 -22.92 7.17
C PRO A 41 -8.91 -21.56 7.56
N VAL A 42 -9.41 -21.47 8.79
CA VAL A 42 -9.77 -20.18 9.38
C VAL A 42 -8.51 -19.35 9.55
N LEU A 43 -8.53 -18.13 9.00
CA LEU A 43 -7.39 -17.22 9.02
C LEU A 43 -7.46 -16.29 10.22
N ASP A 44 -6.29 -15.92 10.74
CA ASP A 44 -6.15 -14.84 11.71
C ASP A 44 -6.33 -13.49 11.01
N LYS A 45 -7.40 -12.79 11.38
CA LYS A 45 -7.80 -11.50 10.80
C LYS A 45 -6.77 -10.39 11.09
N GLU A 46 -6.20 -10.37 12.30
CA GLU A 46 -5.21 -9.37 12.70
C GLU A 46 -3.91 -9.57 11.93
N LEU A 47 -3.47 -10.82 11.78
CA LEU A 47 -2.30 -11.14 10.97
C LEU A 47 -2.54 -10.82 9.48
N LEU A 48 -3.77 -11.00 8.99
CA LEU A 48 -4.14 -10.63 7.63
C LEU A 48 -4.05 -9.11 7.42
N ARG A 49 -4.55 -8.32 8.40
CA ARG A 49 -4.45 -6.86 8.40
C ARG A 49 -3.00 -6.38 8.49
N GLU A 50 -2.19 -6.98 9.36
CA GLU A 50 -0.76 -6.66 9.47
C GLU A 50 -0.07 -6.86 8.12
N HIS A 51 -0.26 -8.02 7.49
CA HIS A 51 0.31 -8.28 6.16
C HIS A 51 -0.21 -7.35 5.07
N PHE A 52 -1.48 -6.92 5.14
CA PHE A 52 -2.05 -5.94 4.22
C PHE A 52 -1.30 -4.61 4.32
N VAL A 53 -1.11 -4.09 5.53
CA VAL A 53 -0.40 -2.83 5.80
C VAL A 53 1.07 -2.91 5.40
N VAL A 54 1.76 -4.00 5.76
CA VAL A 54 3.17 -4.21 5.38
C VAL A 54 3.32 -4.24 3.85
N THR A 55 2.38 -4.87 3.13
CA THR A 55 2.40 -4.90 1.66
C THR A 55 2.14 -3.52 1.05
N ALA A 56 1.24 -2.73 1.63
CA ALA A 56 0.98 -1.37 1.18
C ALA A 56 2.26 -0.51 1.29
N ILE A 57 3.00 -0.63 2.40
CA ILE A 57 4.28 0.06 2.60
C ILE A 57 5.36 -0.47 1.65
N GLU A 58 5.45 -1.78 1.40
CA GLU A 58 6.33 -2.37 0.37
C GLU A 58 6.06 -1.73 -1.01
N GLN A 59 4.80 -1.54 -1.39
CA GLN A 59 4.45 -0.91 -2.68
C GLN A 59 4.93 0.55 -2.75
N MET A 60 4.92 1.30 -1.65
CA MET A 60 5.39 2.69 -1.63
C MET A 60 6.81 2.82 -2.17
N GLN A 61 7.69 1.86 -1.90
CA GLN A 61 9.05 1.86 -2.45
C GLN A 61 9.03 1.91 -3.99
N GLY A 62 8.19 1.07 -4.62
CA GLY A 62 8.04 1.06 -6.08
C GLY A 62 7.43 2.36 -6.62
N LEU A 63 6.51 2.98 -5.89
CA LEU A 63 5.90 4.25 -6.25
C LEU A 63 6.89 5.42 -6.16
N CYS A 64 7.72 5.45 -5.12
CA CYS A 64 8.82 6.41 -5.00
C CYS A 64 9.81 6.29 -6.17
N ALA A 65 10.15 5.06 -6.58
CA ALA A 65 10.99 4.83 -7.74
C ALA A 65 10.35 5.28 -9.07
N ALA A 66 9.02 5.36 -9.14
CA ALA A 66 8.27 5.83 -10.30
C ALA A 66 8.13 7.37 -10.39
N VAL A 67 8.51 8.12 -9.34
CA VAL A 67 8.41 9.59 -9.30
C VAL A 67 9.07 10.28 -10.51
N PRO A 68 10.28 9.91 -10.98
CA PRO A 68 10.86 10.51 -12.17
C PRO A 68 9.99 10.34 -13.42
N GLN A 69 9.31 9.20 -13.57
CA GLN A 69 8.39 8.96 -14.68
C GLN A 69 7.10 9.78 -14.53
N ILE A 70 6.56 9.86 -13.32
CA ILE A 70 5.41 10.72 -12.97
C ILE A 70 5.70 12.18 -13.34
N MET A 71 6.89 12.69 -13.03
CA MET A 71 7.31 14.06 -13.35
C MET A 71 7.51 14.32 -14.85
N ARG A 72 7.68 13.27 -15.66
CA ARG A 72 7.69 13.39 -17.14
C ARG A 72 6.29 13.42 -17.73
N MET A 73 5.31 12.82 -17.05
CA MET A 73 3.92 12.73 -17.51
C MET A 73 3.17 14.05 -17.37
N CYS A 74 3.40 14.81 -16.29
CA CYS A 74 2.82 16.15 -16.10
C CYS A 74 3.93 17.21 -15.96
N PRO A 75 3.94 18.27 -16.80
CA PRO A 75 4.99 19.28 -16.75
C PRO A 75 5.12 19.91 -15.36
N LYS A 76 6.37 20.09 -14.90
CA LYS A 76 6.67 20.58 -13.54
C LYS A 76 5.90 21.85 -13.15
N LYS A 77 5.71 22.77 -14.11
CA LYS A 77 5.02 24.06 -13.90
C LYS A 77 3.52 23.94 -13.59
N GLU A 78 2.88 22.85 -14.01
CA GLU A 78 1.43 22.67 -13.86
C GLU A 78 1.06 22.29 -12.42
N TRP A 79 1.93 21.53 -11.74
CA TRP A 79 1.65 20.93 -10.42
C TRP A 79 1.20 21.93 -9.37
N ALA A 80 1.78 23.13 -9.33
CA ALA A 80 1.43 24.16 -8.35
C ALA A 80 -0.04 24.63 -8.48
N THR A 81 -0.65 24.45 -9.64
CA THR A 81 -2.02 24.88 -9.95
C THR A 81 -3.04 23.75 -9.90
N ILE A 82 -2.60 22.50 -9.71
CA ILE A 82 -3.51 21.35 -9.64
C ILE A 82 -3.99 21.22 -8.19
N GLN A 83 -5.29 21.45 -7.99
CA GLN A 83 -5.93 21.40 -6.68
C GLN A 83 -6.73 20.11 -6.47
N ASP A 84 -7.05 19.39 -7.55
CA ASP A 84 -7.89 18.19 -7.55
C ASP A 84 -7.21 17.04 -8.31
N ARG A 85 -7.30 15.83 -7.77
CA ARG A 85 -6.86 14.58 -8.43
C ARG A 85 -7.66 14.25 -9.70
N TYR A 86 -8.84 14.84 -9.87
CA TYR A 86 -9.67 14.69 -11.07
C TYR A 86 -9.33 15.72 -12.17
N ASP A 87 -8.34 16.58 -11.96
CA ASP A 87 -7.87 17.52 -12.98
C ASP A 87 -7.49 16.76 -14.27
N PRO A 88 -7.96 17.18 -15.46
CA PRO A 88 -7.70 16.47 -16.73
C PRO A 88 -6.21 16.27 -17.01
N ARG A 89 -5.34 17.18 -16.55
CA ARG A 89 -3.87 17.08 -16.69
C ARG A 89 -3.29 15.86 -15.98
N ILE A 90 -4.04 15.26 -15.05
CA ILE A 90 -3.69 14.05 -14.28
C ILE A 90 -4.62 12.88 -14.63
N ALA A 91 -5.92 13.12 -14.72
CA ALA A 91 -6.95 12.10 -14.90
C ALA A 91 -6.98 11.52 -16.31
N GLU A 92 -6.62 12.30 -17.33
CA GLU A 92 -6.64 11.93 -18.75
C GLU A 92 -5.22 11.85 -19.35
N ASN A 93 -4.20 11.92 -18.50
CA ASN A 93 -2.80 11.99 -18.88
C ASN A 93 -2.33 10.67 -19.54
N ILE A 94 -2.09 10.72 -20.86
CA ILE A 94 -1.79 9.60 -21.79
C ILE A 94 -3.05 9.00 -22.43
N ASP A 95 -3.58 9.66 -23.46
CA ASP A 95 -4.64 9.11 -24.34
C ASP A 95 -5.87 8.55 -23.57
N GLY A 96 -6.29 9.23 -22.50
CA GLY A 96 -7.41 8.80 -21.67
C GLY A 96 -7.08 7.71 -20.63
N LYS A 97 -5.80 7.38 -20.42
CA LYS A 97 -5.37 6.47 -19.34
C LYS A 97 -5.21 7.23 -18.03
N SER A 98 -5.82 6.72 -16.96
CA SER A 98 -5.73 7.34 -15.62
C SER A 98 -4.47 6.97 -14.82
N THR A 99 -3.36 6.65 -15.51
CA THR A 99 -2.13 6.11 -14.90
C THR A 99 -1.53 7.06 -13.87
N LEU A 100 -1.43 8.36 -14.20
CA LEU A 100 -0.87 9.36 -13.29
C LEU A 100 -1.77 9.54 -12.05
N ARG A 101 -3.09 9.66 -12.27
CA ARG A 101 -4.08 9.72 -11.19
C ARG A 101 -3.98 8.52 -10.26
N LEU A 102 -3.84 7.31 -10.82
CA LEU A 102 -3.74 6.09 -10.03
C LEU A 102 -2.47 6.09 -9.16
N TYR A 103 -1.31 6.47 -9.70
CA TYR A 103 -0.09 6.57 -8.90
C TYR A 103 -0.26 7.51 -7.70
N LEU A 104 -0.79 8.72 -7.93
CA LEU A 104 -1.02 9.70 -6.87
C LEU A 104 -2.04 9.21 -5.85
N GLN A 105 -3.10 8.56 -6.32
CA GLN A 105 -4.13 7.97 -5.46
C GLN A 105 -3.54 6.91 -4.53
N VAL A 106 -2.79 5.95 -5.08
CA VAL A 106 -2.21 4.86 -4.29
C VAL A 106 -1.16 5.40 -3.32
N MET A 107 -0.32 6.35 -3.75
CA MET A 107 0.64 7.01 -2.85
C MET A 107 -0.08 7.71 -1.70
N ARG A 108 -1.14 8.48 -1.98
CA ARG A 108 -1.96 9.13 -0.94
C ARG A 108 -2.57 8.10 0.01
N THR A 109 -3.14 7.02 -0.51
CA THR A 109 -3.70 5.93 0.30
C THR A 109 -2.66 5.36 1.25
N ILE A 110 -1.44 5.06 0.78
CA ILE A 110 -0.40 4.50 1.63
C ILE A 110 0.10 5.51 2.67
N ILE A 111 0.26 6.79 2.31
CA ILE A 111 0.59 7.85 3.28
C ILE A 111 -0.44 7.87 4.41
N ARG A 112 -1.73 7.86 4.08
CA ARG A 112 -2.81 7.84 5.08
C ARG A 112 -2.85 6.54 5.89
N ILE A 113 -2.49 5.39 5.31
CA ILE A 113 -2.31 4.14 6.09
C ILE A 113 -1.19 4.33 7.12
N VAL A 114 -0.07 4.96 6.76
CA VAL A 114 1.01 5.24 7.72
C VAL A 114 0.51 6.19 8.82
N GLU A 115 -0.10 7.32 8.46
CA GLU A 115 -0.49 8.37 9.41
C GLU A 115 -1.67 7.97 10.32
N GLU A 116 -2.73 7.42 9.73
CA GLU A 116 -4.02 7.18 10.39
C GLU A 116 -4.15 5.75 10.92
N TRP A 117 -3.57 4.74 10.25
CA TRP A 117 -3.60 3.35 10.72
C TRP A 117 -2.32 2.93 11.47
N LYS A 118 -1.41 3.88 11.74
CA LYS A 118 -0.13 3.61 12.41
C LYS A 118 0.70 2.56 11.69
N GLY A 119 0.77 2.69 10.36
CA GLY A 119 1.43 1.70 9.51
C GLY A 119 2.92 1.50 9.83
N ASP A 120 3.59 2.53 10.32
CA ASP A 120 4.96 2.47 10.85
C ASP A 120 5.07 1.56 12.08
N GLU A 121 4.16 1.68 13.05
CA GLU A 121 4.11 0.80 14.22
C GLU A 121 3.77 -0.64 13.85
N VAL A 122 2.88 -0.83 12.85
CA VAL A 122 2.55 -2.16 12.32
C VAL A 122 3.77 -2.81 11.66
N LEU A 123 4.50 -2.06 10.84
CA LEU A 123 5.74 -2.54 10.22
C LEU A 123 6.79 -2.87 11.29
N GLU A 124 7.00 -2.01 12.27
CA GLU A 124 7.96 -2.20 13.35
C GLU A 124 7.65 -3.44 14.19
N ARG A 125 6.36 -3.69 14.45
CA ARG A 125 5.88 -4.91 15.11
C ARG A 125 6.18 -6.15 14.29
N TRP A 126 5.91 -6.13 12.99
CA TRP A 126 6.21 -7.23 12.07
C TRP A 126 7.72 -7.50 12.01
N VAL A 127 8.54 -6.44 11.89
CA VAL A 127 10.01 -6.56 11.90
C VAL A 127 10.50 -7.19 13.20
N SER A 128 10.02 -6.69 14.34
CA SER A 128 10.46 -7.18 15.66
C SER A 128 10.05 -8.63 15.90
N LYS A 129 8.78 -8.96 15.69
CA LYS A 129 8.23 -10.29 16.02
C LYS A 129 8.61 -11.34 15.01
N PHE A 130 8.40 -11.06 13.73
CA PHE A 130 8.56 -12.07 12.68
C PHE A 130 9.97 -12.06 12.10
N TYR A 131 10.44 -10.93 11.59
CA TYR A 131 11.73 -10.87 10.89
C TYR A 131 12.93 -11.09 11.85
N CYS A 132 12.95 -10.39 12.99
CA CYS A 132 13.99 -10.58 14.00
C CYS A 132 13.71 -11.78 14.90
N GLY A 133 12.50 -11.89 15.46
CA GLY A 133 12.14 -12.96 16.38
C GLY A 133 12.04 -14.34 15.73
N THR A 134 11.11 -14.52 14.79
CA THR A 134 10.86 -15.83 14.16
C THR A 134 11.94 -16.24 13.16
N MET A 135 12.40 -15.32 12.30
CA MET A 135 13.40 -15.64 11.27
C MET A 135 14.86 -15.48 11.74
N GLY A 136 15.09 -14.92 12.93
CA GLY A 136 16.44 -14.71 13.47
C GLY A 136 17.29 -13.76 12.65
N LYS A 137 16.68 -12.84 11.88
CA LYS A 137 17.42 -11.90 11.02
C LYS A 137 17.75 -10.61 11.79
N GLU A 138 18.92 -10.05 11.49
CA GLU A 138 19.29 -8.75 12.02
C GLU A 138 18.59 -7.62 11.25
N ARG A 139 18.23 -6.56 11.99
CA ARG A 139 17.74 -5.31 11.38
C ARG A 139 18.78 -4.76 10.44
N LYS A 140 18.32 -4.22 9.31
CA LYS A 140 19.19 -3.46 8.42
C LYS A 140 19.57 -2.16 9.11
N SER A 141 20.88 -1.90 9.20
CA SER A 141 21.41 -0.65 9.76
C SER A 141 21.22 0.50 8.76
N GLN A 142 21.23 1.74 9.25
CA GLN A 142 21.27 2.90 8.37
C GLN A 142 22.50 2.89 7.44
N ALA A 143 23.63 2.36 7.91
CA ALA A 143 24.81 2.14 7.08
C ALA A 143 24.50 1.31 5.81
N THR A 144 23.63 0.30 5.91
CA THR A 144 23.19 -0.48 4.74
C THR A 144 22.36 0.34 3.75
N ILE A 145 21.62 1.34 4.22
CA ILE A 145 20.75 2.20 3.40
C ILE A 145 21.56 3.32 2.74
N LEU A 146 22.51 3.90 3.49
CA LEU A 146 23.34 5.01 3.05
C LEU A 146 24.60 4.56 2.29
N GLY A 147 24.93 3.26 2.33
CA GLY A 147 26.12 2.70 1.68
C GLY A 147 27.42 3.05 2.40
N GLU A 148 27.36 3.25 3.72
CA GLU A 148 28.49 3.59 4.60
C GLU A 148 29.13 2.36 5.24
#